data_AF-A0A0Q0RUS5-F1
#
_entry.id   AF-A0A0Q0RUS5-F1
#
_cell.length_a   1.000
_cell.length_b   1.000
_cell.length_c   1.000
_cell.angle_alpha   90.00
_cell.angle_beta   90.00
_cell.angle_gamma   90.00
#
_symmetry.space_group_name_H-M   'P 1'
#
loop_
_entity.id
_entity.type
_entity.pdbx_description
1 polymer ?
#
loop_
_entity_poly.entity_id
_entity_poly.type
_entity_poly.pdbx_seq_one_letter_code
_entity_poly.pdbx_strand_id
1 'polypeptide(L)'
;MSRVGIYTHDFRFYHDIIRDLKKWHIPFFSITDLYNIPKDIKVILSSSRDTFKLPNQIKADSSIEAIRMSLATLLFKDKFENVIIGIDPGPRPGIAVMADNVLMEAYECPNIQIIKTEVLNISKSYIYKYITIKIGNGDRPNRDMIIKELKNIAPLMIVNEENTSTPHKIHDNALSAARISLIEDKYDVTRVPEKFSRKNVYEKEFITLKSLIS
;
A
#
# COMPACT_ATOMS: atom_id res chain seq x y z
N MET A 1 0.38 -4.91 21.05
CA MET A 1 0.32 -4.48 19.63
C MET A 1 1.64 -3.80 19.29
N SER A 2 2.26 -4.12 18.15
CA SER A 2 3.55 -3.52 17.78
C SER A 2 3.38 -2.07 17.35
N ARG A 3 4.34 -1.22 17.70
CA ARG A 3 4.37 0.19 17.31
C ARG A 3 5.61 0.52 16.50
N VAL A 4 5.50 1.58 15.71
CA VAL A 4 6.64 2.23 15.07
C VAL A 4 7.29 3.21 16.05
N GLY A 5 8.59 3.14 16.22
CA GLY A 5 9.37 4.17 16.89
C GLY A 5 9.76 5.27 15.91
N ILE A 6 9.76 6.53 16.35
CA ILE A 6 10.25 7.66 15.54
C ILE A 6 11.40 8.30 16.31
N TYR A 7 12.57 8.38 15.69
CA TYR A 7 13.73 9.06 16.24
C TYR A 7 14.52 9.71 15.11
N THR A 8 14.47 11.03 15.00
CA THR A 8 15.07 11.79 13.90
C THR A 8 15.43 13.20 14.37
N HIS A 9 16.50 13.78 13.82
CA HIS A 9 16.84 15.20 14.00
C HIS A 9 16.30 16.08 12.86
N ASP A 10 15.75 15.48 11.79
CA ASP A 10 15.12 16.22 10.69
C ASP A 10 13.67 16.56 11.06
N PHE A 11 13.46 17.82 11.45
CA PHE A 11 12.15 18.35 11.83
C PHE A 11 11.08 18.16 10.74
N ARG A 12 11.44 18.31 9.45
CA ARG A 12 10.47 18.14 8.35
C ARG A 12 10.03 16.69 8.25
N PHE A 13 10.99 15.77 8.25
CA PHE A 13 10.70 14.34 8.26
C PHE A 13 9.83 13.95 9.45
N TYR A 14 10.16 14.41 10.66
CA TYR A 14 9.38 14.15 11.88
C TYR A 14 7.90 14.55 11.75
N HIS A 15 7.63 15.74 11.21
CA HIS A 15 6.26 16.20 11.01
C HIS A 15 5.52 15.42 9.92
N ASP A 16 6.18 15.14 8.80
CA ASP A 16 5.60 14.39 7.70
C ASP A 16 5.28 12.94 8.12
N ILE A 17 6.20 12.26 8.81
CA ILE A 17 6.00 10.87 9.24
C ILE A 17 4.87 10.73 10.26
N ILE A 18 4.74 11.66 11.23
CA ILE A 18 3.62 11.65 12.18
C ILE A 18 2.28 11.84 11.46
N ARG A 19 2.22 12.79 10.53
CA ARG A 19 1.00 13.03 9.74
C ARG A 19 0.61 11.78 8.98
N ASP A 20 1.55 11.13 8.32
CA ASP A 20 1.25 10.01 7.44
C ASP A 20 0.98 8.72 8.24
N LEU A 21 1.69 8.45 9.34
CA LEU A 21 1.35 7.34 10.26
C LEU A 21 -0.08 7.46 10.81
N LYS A 22 -0.53 8.68 11.14
CA LYS A 22 -1.93 8.93 11.55
C LYS A 22 -2.93 8.61 10.43
N LYS A 23 -2.65 9.04 9.19
CA LYS A 23 -3.51 8.72 8.03
C LYS A 23 -3.59 7.22 7.77
N TRP A 24 -2.47 6.51 7.95
CA TRP A 24 -2.36 5.06 7.79
C TRP A 24 -2.90 4.28 9.00
N HIS A 25 -3.32 4.95 10.06
CA HIS A 25 -3.76 4.34 11.32
C HIS A 25 -2.72 3.41 11.94
N ILE A 26 -1.43 3.68 11.72
CA ILE A 26 -0.32 2.91 12.29
C ILE A 26 0.02 3.48 13.67
N PRO A 27 0.01 2.66 14.74
CA PRO A 27 0.33 3.13 16.07
C PRO A 27 1.84 3.40 16.19
N PHE A 28 2.20 4.53 16.80
CA PHE A 28 3.59 4.99 16.85
C PHE A 28 3.97 5.59 18.20
N PHE A 29 5.28 5.76 18.41
CA PHE A 29 5.87 6.37 19.59
C PHE A 29 7.07 7.24 19.20
N SER A 30 7.04 8.52 19.58
CA SER A 30 8.20 9.40 19.44
C SER A 30 9.21 9.09 20.55
N ILE A 31 10.37 8.60 20.18
CA ILE A 31 11.41 8.22 21.12
C ILE A 31 12.16 9.48 21.56
N THR A 32 12.21 9.71 22.86
CA THR A 32 12.97 10.81 23.48
C THR A 32 14.21 10.33 24.22
N ASP A 33 14.22 9.06 24.65
CA ASP A 33 15.33 8.41 25.34
C ASP A 33 15.66 7.07 24.66
N LEU A 34 16.87 6.98 24.10
CA LEU A 34 17.36 5.78 23.42
C LEU A 34 17.75 4.65 24.37
N TYR A 35 17.90 4.92 25.67
CA TYR A 35 18.24 3.89 26.67
C TYR A 35 17.01 3.16 27.21
N ASN A 36 15.80 3.70 26.97
CA ASN A 36 14.56 3.15 27.49
C ASN A 36 13.48 3.04 26.40
N ILE A 37 13.79 2.32 25.33
CA ILE A 37 12.86 2.09 24.22
C ILE A 37 11.85 0.99 24.60
N PRO A 38 10.54 1.26 24.54
CA PRO A 38 9.51 0.24 24.80
C PRO A 38 9.67 -1.03 23.94
N LYS A 39 9.51 -2.21 24.57
CA LYS A 39 9.71 -3.53 23.92
C LYS A 39 8.75 -3.82 22.74
N ASP A 40 7.64 -3.10 22.68
CA ASP A 40 6.65 -3.19 21.62
C ASP A 40 7.01 -2.37 20.38
N ILE A 41 8.08 -1.56 20.42
CA ILE A 41 8.68 -0.92 19.25
C ILE A 41 9.56 -1.94 18.54
N LYS A 42 9.18 -2.31 17.31
CA LYS A 42 9.91 -3.30 16.49
C LYS A 42 10.81 -2.69 15.44
N VAL A 43 10.54 -1.43 15.08
CA VAL A 43 11.22 -0.70 14.02
C VAL A 43 11.29 0.77 14.39
N ILE A 44 12.42 1.42 14.09
CA ILE A 44 12.64 2.85 14.35
C ILE A 44 12.79 3.56 13.01
N LEU A 45 11.96 4.57 12.75
CA LEU A 45 12.03 5.38 11.55
C LEU A 45 12.82 6.66 11.81
N SER A 46 13.70 6.98 10.87
CA SER A 46 14.44 8.24 10.86
C SER A 46 14.66 8.75 9.43
N SER A 47 15.14 9.99 9.32
CA SER A 47 15.50 10.56 8.02
C SER A 47 16.78 9.91 7.50
N SER A 48 16.92 9.79 6.19
CA SER A 48 18.17 9.44 5.51
C SER A 48 19.31 10.39 5.84
N ARG A 49 19.00 11.65 6.20
CA ARG A 49 19.97 12.70 6.56
C ARG A 49 20.53 12.55 7.97
N ASP A 50 19.88 11.76 8.82
CA ASP A 50 20.37 11.49 10.17
C ASP A 50 21.64 10.64 10.10
N THR A 51 22.70 11.02 10.83
CA THR A 51 24.01 10.33 10.76
C THR A 51 24.15 9.17 11.73
N PHE A 52 23.41 9.18 12.85
CA PHE A 52 23.44 8.14 13.87
C PHE A 52 22.89 6.80 13.35
N LYS A 53 23.23 5.69 14.01
CA LYS A 53 22.72 4.35 13.70
C LYS A 53 22.08 3.73 14.93
N LEU A 54 20.91 3.12 14.76
CA LEU A 54 20.18 2.41 15.80
C LEU A 54 19.87 0.98 15.37
N PRO A 55 19.69 0.04 16.32
CA PRO A 55 19.15 -1.28 16.01
C PRO A 55 17.75 -1.17 15.37
N ASN A 56 17.47 -2.01 14.37
CA ASN A 56 16.19 -2.07 13.67
C ASN A 56 15.72 -0.71 13.10
N GLN A 57 16.66 0.12 12.66
CA GLN A 57 16.41 1.43 12.08
C GLN A 57 16.14 1.33 10.58
N ILE A 58 15.11 2.04 10.12
CA ILE A 58 14.86 2.33 8.71
C ILE A 58 15.10 3.82 8.49
N LYS A 59 16.00 4.10 7.55
CA LYS A 59 16.31 5.45 7.06
C LYS A 59 15.68 5.61 5.68
N ALA A 60 14.94 6.70 5.49
CA ALA A 60 14.26 6.99 4.24
C ALA A 60 14.29 8.48 3.92
N ASP A 61 14.17 8.82 2.64
CA ASP A 61 14.12 10.21 2.18
C ASP A 61 12.72 10.81 2.38
N SER A 62 11.69 9.97 2.40
CA SER A 62 10.29 10.39 2.58
C SER A 62 9.56 9.58 3.66
N SER A 63 8.50 10.17 4.21
CA SER A 63 7.64 9.53 5.21
C SER A 63 6.96 8.27 4.68
N ILE A 64 6.41 8.33 3.46
CA ILE A 64 5.69 7.21 2.84
C ILE A 64 6.63 6.04 2.55
N GLU A 65 7.84 6.31 2.08
CA GLU A 65 8.88 5.29 1.91
C GLU A 65 9.19 4.61 3.24
N ALA A 66 9.43 5.38 4.31
CA ALA A 66 9.71 4.86 5.64
C ALA A 66 8.58 3.94 6.16
N ILE A 67 7.32 4.36 5.96
CA ILE A 67 6.14 3.58 6.34
C ILE A 67 6.13 2.26 5.58
N ARG A 68 6.19 2.28 4.25
CA ARG A 68 6.14 1.09 3.40
C ARG A 68 7.26 0.08 3.73
N MET A 69 8.48 0.56 3.94
CA MET A 69 9.62 -0.27 4.33
C MET A 69 9.42 -0.94 5.70
N SER A 70 8.63 -0.33 6.59
CA SER A 70 8.39 -0.83 7.95
C SER A 70 7.28 -1.88 8.06
N LEU A 71 6.43 -2.01 7.04
CA LEU A 71 5.19 -2.79 7.14
C LEU A 71 5.43 -4.28 7.36
N ALA A 72 6.43 -4.88 6.72
CA ALA A 72 6.77 -6.29 6.92
C ALA A 72 7.14 -6.55 8.40
N THR A 73 8.03 -5.73 8.96
CA THR A 73 8.47 -5.82 10.36
C THR A 73 7.32 -5.60 11.34
N LEU A 74 6.41 -4.66 11.06
CA LEU A 74 5.21 -4.44 11.88
C LEU A 74 4.29 -5.65 11.91
N LEU A 75 4.22 -6.38 10.81
CA LEU A 75 3.46 -7.63 10.69
C LEU A 75 4.28 -8.88 11.06
N PHE A 76 5.41 -8.68 11.76
CA PHE A 76 6.31 -9.74 12.24
C PHE A 76 6.89 -10.63 11.12
N LYS A 77 7.19 -10.01 9.97
CA LYS A 77 7.84 -10.65 8.83
C LYS A 77 9.16 -9.94 8.50
N ASP A 78 10.14 -10.67 7.98
CA ASP A 78 11.35 -10.06 7.44
C ASP A 78 11.08 -9.35 6.10
N LYS A 79 10.18 -9.94 5.30
CA LYS A 79 9.69 -9.42 4.02
C LYS A 79 8.35 -10.06 3.66
N PHE A 80 7.62 -9.46 2.73
CA PHE A 80 6.45 -10.08 2.13
C PHE A 80 6.87 -11.15 1.10
N GLU A 81 6.12 -12.25 1.01
CA GLU A 81 6.38 -13.25 -0.04
C GLU A 81 5.92 -12.69 -1.40
N ASN A 82 4.71 -12.14 -1.45
CA ASN A 82 4.13 -11.57 -2.67
C ASN A 82 3.58 -10.16 -2.42
N VAL A 83 3.95 -9.23 -3.30
CA VAL A 83 3.31 -7.91 -3.43
C VAL A 83 2.61 -7.83 -4.78
N ILE A 84 1.34 -7.45 -4.78
CA ILE A 84 0.54 -7.27 -5.99
C ILE A 84 0.09 -5.81 -6.06
N ILE A 85 0.41 -5.14 -7.17
CA ILE A 85 -0.11 -3.81 -7.47
C ILE A 85 -1.29 -3.99 -8.43
N GLY A 86 -2.51 -3.80 -7.93
CA GLY A 86 -3.72 -3.72 -8.75
C GLY A 86 -3.88 -2.33 -9.32
N ILE A 87 -4.24 -2.22 -10.59
CA ILE A 87 -4.46 -0.96 -11.29
C ILE A 87 -5.79 -1.00 -12.03
N ASP A 88 -6.68 -0.06 -11.69
CA ASP A 88 -7.90 0.22 -12.43
C ASP A 88 -7.64 1.30 -13.50
N PRO A 89 -7.71 0.97 -14.80
CA PRO A 89 -7.45 1.93 -15.87
C PRO A 89 -8.46 3.07 -15.92
N GLY A 90 -7.98 4.28 -16.25
CA GLY A 90 -8.82 5.44 -16.45
C GLY A 90 -8.00 6.72 -16.56
N PRO A 91 -8.66 7.88 -16.78
CA PRO A 91 -7.96 9.18 -16.77
C PRO A 91 -7.34 9.50 -15.41
N ARG A 92 -7.92 8.96 -14.34
CA ARG A 92 -7.45 9.01 -12.95
C ARG A 92 -7.34 7.57 -12.43
N PRO A 93 -6.25 6.84 -12.77
CA PRO A 93 -6.16 5.42 -12.46
C PRO A 93 -6.26 5.14 -10.96
N GLY A 94 -6.99 4.09 -10.60
CA GLY A 94 -6.94 3.54 -9.25
C GLY A 94 -5.69 2.70 -9.05
N ILE A 95 -5.07 2.78 -7.88
CA ILE A 95 -3.98 1.90 -7.43
C ILE A 95 -4.40 1.23 -6.13
N ALA A 96 -4.11 -0.06 -6.01
CA ALA A 96 -4.13 -0.76 -4.74
C ALA A 96 -2.90 -1.66 -4.60
N VAL A 97 -2.36 -1.77 -3.38
CA VAL A 97 -1.23 -2.65 -3.08
C VAL A 97 -1.69 -3.70 -2.08
N MET A 98 -1.62 -4.96 -2.50
CA MET A 98 -1.77 -6.12 -1.64
C MET A 98 -0.40 -6.68 -1.30
N ALA A 99 -0.18 -7.06 -0.05
CA ALA A 99 0.97 -7.86 0.32
C ALA A 99 0.52 -9.06 1.16
N ASP A 100 0.83 -10.27 0.69
CA ASP A 100 0.40 -11.54 1.27
C ASP A 100 -1.12 -11.57 1.62
N ASN A 101 -1.97 -11.17 0.67
CA ASN A 101 -3.43 -11.09 0.79
C ASN A 101 -3.97 -10.05 1.80
N VAL A 102 -3.14 -9.10 2.22
CA VAL A 102 -3.55 -7.96 3.05
C VAL A 102 -3.51 -6.68 2.22
N LEU A 103 -4.60 -5.93 2.22
CA LEU A 103 -4.69 -4.62 1.55
C LEU A 103 -3.92 -3.58 2.37
N MET A 104 -2.81 -3.11 1.82
CA MET A 104 -1.90 -2.18 2.48
C MET A 104 -2.27 -0.73 2.21
N GLU A 105 -2.55 -0.40 0.95
CA GLU A 105 -2.99 0.93 0.53
C GLU A 105 -3.86 0.84 -0.72
N ALA A 106 -4.80 1.77 -0.85
CA ALA A 106 -5.61 1.96 -2.05
C ALA A 106 -5.91 3.45 -2.21
N TYR A 107 -5.68 3.99 -3.40
CA TYR A 107 -5.90 5.40 -3.71
C TYR A 107 -6.05 5.64 -5.21
N GLU A 108 -6.61 6.80 -5.55
CA GLU A 108 -6.73 7.22 -6.94
C GLU A 108 -5.60 8.19 -7.30
N CYS A 109 -4.97 7.96 -8.44
CA CYS A 109 -4.00 8.90 -9.00
C CYS A 109 -4.69 10.18 -9.48
N PRO A 110 -4.11 11.36 -9.23
CA PRO A 110 -4.53 12.61 -9.85
C PRO A 110 -4.69 12.56 -11.38
N ASN A 111 -3.84 11.80 -12.06
CA ASN A 111 -3.88 11.56 -13.50
C ASN A 111 -3.03 10.34 -13.89
N ILE A 112 -3.15 9.92 -15.15
CA ILE A 112 -2.40 8.79 -15.69
C ILE A 112 -0.88 9.03 -15.80
N GLN A 113 -0.42 10.27 -15.95
CA GLN A 113 1.00 10.57 -16.17
C GLN A 113 1.89 10.22 -14.96
N ILE A 114 1.33 10.23 -13.75
CA ILE A 114 2.10 9.90 -12.53
C ILE A 114 2.17 8.39 -12.24
N ILE A 115 1.41 7.54 -12.96
CA ILE A 115 1.26 6.10 -12.65
C ILE A 115 2.61 5.39 -12.54
N LYS A 116 3.53 5.72 -13.44
CA LYS A 116 4.88 5.15 -13.47
C LYS A 116 5.68 5.49 -12.22
N THR A 117 5.62 6.73 -11.79
CA THR A 117 6.32 7.21 -10.60
C THR A 117 5.75 6.54 -9.35
N GLU A 118 4.42 6.45 -9.25
CA GLU A 118 3.75 5.76 -8.13
C GLU A 118 4.14 4.29 -8.04
N VAL A 119 4.06 3.55 -9.15
CA VAL A 119 4.42 2.13 -9.21
C VAL A 119 5.91 1.92 -8.92
N LEU A 120 6.80 2.78 -9.43
CA LEU A 120 8.23 2.73 -9.09
C LEU A 120 8.45 2.96 -7.59
N ASN A 121 7.79 3.96 -7.00
CA ASN A 121 7.92 4.25 -5.58
C ASN A 121 7.44 3.07 -4.73
N ILE A 122 6.30 2.46 -5.06
CA ILE A 122 5.81 1.23 -4.40
C ILE A 122 6.84 0.11 -4.54
N SER A 123 7.30 -0.17 -5.77
CA SER A 123 8.24 -1.26 -6.05
C SER A 123 9.59 -1.13 -5.33
N LYS A 124 10.01 0.09 -5.00
CA LYS A 124 11.29 0.34 -4.29
C LYS A 124 11.16 0.36 -2.77
N SER A 125 9.97 0.64 -2.24
CA SER A 125 9.78 0.90 -0.81
C SER A 125 9.16 -0.27 -0.05
N TYR A 126 8.44 -1.18 -0.70
CA TYR A 126 8.04 -2.43 -0.05
C TYR A 126 9.22 -3.42 -0.04
N ILE A 127 9.36 -4.16 1.07
CA ILE A 127 10.33 -5.26 1.16
C ILE A 127 9.61 -6.57 0.82
N TYR A 128 9.94 -7.16 -0.32
CA TYR A 128 9.26 -8.35 -0.85
C TYR A 128 10.21 -9.34 -1.53
N LYS A 129 9.70 -10.54 -1.81
CA LYS A 129 10.38 -11.53 -2.64
C LYS A 129 9.89 -11.49 -4.10
N TYR A 130 8.58 -11.44 -4.31
CA TYR A 130 7.99 -11.32 -5.64
C TYR A 130 7.04 -10.12 -5.72
N ILE A 131 7.01 -9.49 -6.89
CA ILE A 131 6.09 -8.40 -7.20
C ILE A 131 5.44 -8.63 -8.56
N THR A 132 4.14 -8.36 -8.65
CA THR A 132 3.37 -8.45 -9.91
C THR A 132 2.44 -7.25 -10.03
N ILE A 133 2.24 -6.78 -11.26
CA ILE A 133 1.28 -5.73 -11.59
C ILE A 133 0.07 -6.41 -12.27
N LYS A 134 -1.13 -6.21 -11.72
CA LYS A 134 -2.39 -6.64 -12.33
C LYS A 134 -3.14 -5.41 -12.82
N ILE A 135 -3.50 -5.38 -14.10
CA ILE A 135 -4.20 -4.27 -14.73
C ILE A 135 -5.55 -4.76 -15.20
N GLY A 136 -6.60 -4.03 -14.85
CA GLY A 136 -7.93 -4.26 -15.36
C GLY A 136 -8.03 -4.24 -16.89
N ASN A 137 -8.98 -4.99 -17.48
CA ASN A 137 -9.22 -5.01 -18.92
C ASN A 137 -10.14 -3.87 -19.40
N GLY A 138 -10.68 -3.06 -18.48
CA GLY A 138 -11.42 -1.83 -18.75
C GLY A 138 -10.61 -0.77 -19.49
N ASP A 139 -11.29 0.32 -19.89
CA ASP A 139 -10.76 1.52 -20.56
C ASP A 139 -9.51 1.27 -21.43
N ARG A 140 -9.73 0.63 -22.59
CA ARG A 140 -8.64 0.15 -23.47
C ARG A 140 -7.58 1.22 -23.78
N PRO A 141 -7.93 2.46 -24.15
CA PRO A 141 -6.92 3.49 -24.42
C PRO A 141 -6.00 3.79 -23.23
N ASN A 142 -6.58 4.00 -22.04
CA ASN A 142 -5.80 4.30 -20.83
C ASN A 142 -4.99 3.07 -20.38
N ARG A 143 -5.58 1.88 -20.44
CA ARG A 143 -4.91 0.63 -20.12
C ARG A 143 -3.67 0.40 -20.98
N ASP A 144 -3.77 0.56 -22.30
CA ASP A 144 -2.65 0.32 -23.22
C ASP A 144 -1.49 1.31 -22.97
N MET A 145 -1.82 2.56 -22.60
CA MET A 145 -0.83 3.54 -22.15
C MET A 145 -0.16 3.11 -20.83
N ILE A 146 -0.93 2.66 -19.84
CA ILE A 146 -0.39 2.16 -18.56
C ILE A 146 0.53 0.96 -18.82
N ILE A 147 0.13 -0.01 -19.64
CA ILE A 147 0.96 -1.17 -20.01
C ILE A 147 2.28 -0.71 -20.61
N LYS A 148 2.24 0.24 -21.55
CA LYS A 148 3.45 0.77 -22.19
C LYS A 148 4.41 1.40 -21.18
N GLU A 149 3.90 2.13 -20.19
CA GLU A 149 4.72 2.78 -19.17
C GLU A 149 5.29 1.80 -18.13
N LEU A 150 4.57 0.72 -17.82
CA LEU A 150 4.89 -0.18 -16.71
C LEU A 150 5.58 -1.49 -17.12
N LYS A 151 5.54 -1.89 -18.41
CA LYS A 151 6.05 -3.18 -18.90
C LYS A 151 7.49 -3.56 -18.51
N ASN A 152 8.32 -2.58 -18.16
CA ASN A 152 9.73 -2.78 -17.80
C ASN A 152 10.00 -2.67 -16.28
N ILE A 153 8.97 -2.51 -15.45
CA ILE A 153 9.12 -2.34 -13.99
C ILE A 153 8.99 -3.69 -13.28
N ALA A 154 7.95 -4.45 -13.58
CA ALA A 154 7.66 -5.75 -12.97
C ALA A 154 6.80 -6.60 -13.93
N PRO A 155 6.71 -7.92 -13.72
CA PRO A 155 5.77 -8.78 -14.44
C PRO A 155 4.35 -8.20 -14.42
N LEU A 156 3.70 -8.18 -15.59
CA LEU A 156 2.40 -7.55 -15.80
C LEU A 156 1.39 -8.57 -16.31
N MET A 157 0.18 -8.52 -15.76
CA MET A 157 -0.98 -9.31 -16.15
C MET A 157 -2.17 -8.39 -16.43
N ILE A 158 -2.92 -8.69 -17.50
CA ILE A 158 -4.25 -8.10 -17.72
C ILE A 158 -5.29 -9.04 -17.13
N VAL A 159 -6.23 -8.53 -16.34
CA VAL A 159 -7.29 -9.31 -15.70
C VAL A 159 -8.68 -8.89 -16.19
N ASN A 160 -9.63 -9.83 -16.27
CA ASN A 160 -11.00 -9.52 -16.68
C ASN A 160 -11.85 -9.03 -15.50
N GLU A 161 -12.38 -7.81 -15.62
CA GLU A 161 -13.22 -7.14 -14.61
C GLU A 161 -14.73 -7.40 -14.74
N GLU A 162 -15.18 -8.15 -15.76
CA GLU A 162 -16.62 -8.34 -16.07
C GLU A 162 -17.45 -8.89 -14.89
N ASN A 163 -16.81 -9.52 -13.90
CA ASN A 163 -17.44 -10.01 -12.67
C ASN A 163 -17.13 -9.18 -11.41
N THR A 164 -16.32 -8.12 -11.49
CA THR A 164 -16.00 -7.21 -10.37
C THR A 164 -16.89 -5.96 -10.31
N SER A 165 -17.65 -5.71 -11.38
CA SER A 165 -18.65 -4.64 -11.46
C SER A 165 -20.00 -5.10 -10.90
N THR A 166 -20.13 -5.18 -9.58
CA THR A 166 -21.46 -5.05 -8.97
C THR A 166 -21.99 -3.64 -9.29
N PRO A 167 -23.28 -3.46 -9.63
CA PRO A 167 -23.85 -2.15 -9.93
C PRO A 167 -23.99 -1.34 -8.63
N HIS A 168 -22.87 -0.89 -8.09
CA HIS A 168 -22.82 0.00 -6.95
C HIS A 168 -22.82 1.44 -7.46
N LYS A 169 -23.59 2.31 -6.80
CA LYS A 169 -23.59 3.77 -7.00
C LYS A 169 -22.25 4.44 -6.62
N ILE A 170 -21.18 3.67 -6.48
CA ILE A 170 -19.88 4.09 -6.00
C ILE A 170 -18.88 3.66 -7.09
N HIS A 171 -18.66 4.52 -8.09
CA HIS A 171 -17.44 4.46 -8.88
C HIS A 171 -16.31 4.99 -8.00
N ASP A 172 -15.49 4.07 -7.50
CA ASP A 172 -14.27 4.34 -6.74
C ASP A 172 -13.15 3.51 -7.37
N ASN A 173 -12.30 4.16 -8.15
CA ASN A 173 -11.26 3.48 -8.92
C ASN A 173 -10.26 2.76 -8.00
N ALA A 174 -10.05 3.27 -6.78
CA ALA A 174 -9.18 2.62 -5.80
C ALA A 174 -9.77 1.28 -5.31
N LEU A 175 -11.09 1.21 -5.16
CA LEU A 175 -11.78 -0.03 -4.78
C LEU A 175 -11.74 -1.06 -5.92
N SER A 176 -11.95 -0.61 -7.16
CA SER A 176 -11.77 -1.45 -8.36
C SER A 176 -10.35 -2.01 -8.44
N ALA A 177 -9.34 -1.16 -8.22
CA ALA A 177 -7.94 -1.57 -8.20
C ALA A 177 -7.65 -2.62 -7.12
N ALA A 178 -8.26 -2.47 -5.93
CA ALA A 178 -8.15 -3.47 -4.86
C ALA A 178 -8.78 -4.82 -5.28
N ARG A 179 -9.93 -4.82 -5.94
CA ARG A 179 -10.56 -6.05 -6.46
C ARG A 179 -9.70 -6.70 -7.56
N ILE A 180 -9.17 -5.90 -8.49
CA ILE A 180 -8.26 -6.32 -9.56
C ILE A 180 -7.04 -7.08 -9.01
N SER A 181 -6.49 -6.63 -7.89
CA SER A 181 -5.34 -7.29 -7.26
C SER A 181 -5.61 -8.73 -6.77
N LEU A 182 -6.86 -9.06 -6.42
CA LEU A 182 -7.28 -10.39 -5.93
C LEU A 182 -7.67 -11.39 -7.01
N ILE A 183 -7.73 -10.98 -8.30
CA ILE A 183 -8.19 -11.88 -9.36
C ILE A 183 -7.12 -12.95 -9.64
N GLU A 184 -7.42 -14.20 -9.33
CA GLU A 184 -6.57 -15.40 -9.52
C GLU A 184 -7.16 -16.40 -10.54
N ASP A 185 -8.16 -16.00 -11.34
CA ASP A 185 -8.97 -16.83 -12.26
C ASP A 185 -10.09 -17.72 -11.67
N LYS A 186 -10.47 -17.59 -10.40
CA LYS A 186 -11.78 -18.04 -9.89
C LYS A 186 -12.36 -17.11 -8.82
N TYR A 187 -13.49 -16.48 -9.12
CA TYR A 187 -14.34 -15.84 -8.12
C TYR A 187 -15.32 -16.88 -7.55
N ASP A 188 -15.43 -16.94 -6.23
CA ASP A 188 -16.55 -17.60 -5.56
C ASP A 188 -17.79 -16.69 -5.64
N VAL A 189 -18.77 -17.12 -6.43
CA VAL A 189 -20.03 -16.40 -6.75
C VAL A 189 -21.04 -16.38 -5.60
N THR A 190 -20.69 -16.89 -4.42
CA THR A 190 -21.65 -17.02 -3.29
C THR A 190 -21.81 -15.76 -2.42
N ARG A 191 -21.08 -14.67 -2.68
CA ARG A 191 -21.22 -13.44 -1.87
C ARG A 191 -22.37 -12.56 -2.36
N VAL A 192 -23.48 -12.62 -1.64
CA VAL A 192 -24.63 -11.72 -1.82
C VAL A 192 -24.22 -10.28 -1.46
N PRO A 193 -24.46 -9.28 -2.32
CA PRO A 193 -24.11 -7.89 -2.04
C PRO A 193 -25.02 -7.31 -0.94
N GLU A 194 -24.46 -7.11 0.26
CA GLU A 194 -25.10 -6.30 1.31
C GLU A 194 -25.03 -4.80 0.99
N LYS A 195 -25.93 -3.98 1.56
CA LYS A 195 -25.85 -2.53 1.43
C LYS A 195 -24.59 -1.99 2.13
N PHE A 196 -23.72 -1.28 1.40
CA PHE A 196 -22.45 -0.75 1.91
C PHE A 196 -22.44 0.77 2.08
N SER A 197 -21.65 1.24 3.06
CA SER A 197 -21.22 2.64 3.18
C SER A 197 -19.77 2.75 2.72
N ARG A 198 -19.42 3.82 1.97
CA ARG A 198 -18.05 4.08 1.50
C ARG A 198 -17.00 4.00 2.62
N LYS A 199 -17.39 4.33 3.86
CA LYS A 199 -16.46 4.45 4.99
C LYS A 199 -15.82 3.12 5.41
N ASN A 200 -16.48 1.99 5.16
CA ASN A 200 -16.06 0.67 5.69
C ASN A 200 -16.03 -0.41 4.59
N VAL A 201 -16.07 -0.04 3.31
CA VAL A 201 -16.13 -1.01 2.21
C VAL A 201 -14.88 -1.87 2.16
N TYR A 202 -13.71 -1.28 2.41
CA TYR A 202 -12.44 -2.01 2.43
C TYR A 202 -12.38 -3.01 3.58
N GLU A 203 -12.73 -2.62 4.80
CA GLU A 203 -12.73 -3.52 5.96
C GLU A 203 -13.78 -4.65 5.86
N LYS A 204 -14.78 -4.51 5.00
CA LYS A 204 -15.78 -5.56 4.74
C LYS A 204 -15.36 -6.53 3.63
N GLU A 205 -14.67 -6.05 2.59
CA GLU A 205 -14.29 -6.88 1.44
C GLU A 205 -12.91 -7.51 1.57
N PHE A 206 -12.00 -6.88 2.31
CA PHE A 206 -10.57 -7.24 2.38
C PHE A 206 -10.09 -7.39 3.82
N ILE A 207 -9.09 -8.24 4.02
CA ILE A 207 -8.21 -8.12 5.20
C ILE A 207 -7.36 -6.88 4.97
N THR A 208 -7.48 -5.87 5.82
CA THR A 208 -6.76 -4.60 5.67
C THR A 208 -5.61 -4.51 6.67
N LEU A 209 -4.58 -3.73 6.33
CA LEU A 209 -3.50 -3.41 7.26
C LEU A 209 -4.06 -2.95 8.61
N LYS A 210 -5.01 -2.00 8.56
CA LYS A 210 -5.70 -1.48 9.74
C LYS A 210 -6.27 -2.59 10.61
N SER A 211 -6.99 -3.57 10.03
CA SER A 211 -7.58 -4.68 10.80
C SER A 211 -6.56 -5.58 11.51
N LEU A 212 -5.30 -5.60 11.06
CA LEU A 212 -4.24 -6.41 11.67
C LEU A 212 -3.43 -5.64 12.73
N ILE A 213 -3.46 -4.31 12.69
CA ILE A 213 -2.69 -3.44 13.57
C ILE A 213 -3.56 -2.59 14.50
N SER A 214 -4.88 -2.79 14.49
CA SER A 214 -5.87 -2.11 15.35
C SER A 214 -6.26 -2.94 16.55
#